data_AF-A0A416W0N2-F1
#
_entry.id   AF-A0A416W0N2-F1
#
_cell.length_a   1.000
_cell.length_b   1.000
_cell.length_c   1.000
_cell.angle_alpha   90.00
_cell.angle_beta   90.00
_cell.angle_gamma   90.00
#
_symmetry.space_group_name_H-M   'P 1'
#
loop_
_entity.id
_entity.type
_entity.pdbx_description
1 polymer ?
#
loop_
_entity_poly.entity_id
_entity_poly.type
_entity_poly.pdbx_seq_one_letter_code
_entity_poly.pdbx_strand_id
1 'polypeptide(L)'
;MMKNVIILFTCLILSACFWACDKDDNEEKGPQLAFSKLIYTLDAENPLEVEIQVSEPVQVNTSVKFNVRGAAVQGEEYELSADEFVIPAGESTARITVSPKNNFEDGKTIKLELSPIEGYVLGEYNFTLIEVLTKGQLICAFAEENYVLPGEVEIRMDAKDANTGKYFSANTDTRIPFVVGENSTAIEHVHYEFVDNPNKEFVIPAKKSYGTIKIKFLKWEEGKTTLFLLVPESSDRFLPGDIDQTEIYVKGMTTPDRLVGKWAFKEATSIDYLRENYWYGGPDEVEHLPENNFPTDMLEFTDGGMKLKVHATGDMAMYFRDCDVKFLREQQLYLYESAGIGRPPLVTASMLELSRANVNFSGTHEKLRAVQVGFRLFDDNETLEVTVLDYEPTDFLYDTYKGCADYAGEGEFPMDFHMVRYHFTKVK
;
A
#
# COMPACT_ATOMS: atom_id res chain seq x y z
N MET A 1 -28.69 10.91 -17.47
CA MET A 1 -30.09 10.52 -17.77
C MET A 1 -30.27 9.10 -17.23
N MET A 2 -30.58 8.99 -15.94
CA MET A 2 -30.61 7.74 -15.19
C MET A 2 -32.06 7.32 -14.98
N LYS A 3 -32.44 6.12 -15.45
CA LYS A 3 -33.70 5.48 -15.10
C LYS A 3 -33.52 4.81 -13.74
N ASN A 4 -34.03 5.46 -12.69
CA ASN A 4 -34.22 4.84 -11.39
C ASN A 4 -35.39 3.86 -11.49
N VAL A 5 -35.12 2.57 -11.35
CA VAL A 5 -36.15 1.54 -11.19
C VAL A 5 -36.44 1.43 -9.70
N ILE A 6 -37.60 1.96 -9.30
CA ILE A 6 -38.17 1.82 -7.96
C ILE A 6 -38.98 0.52 -7.97
N ILE A 7 -38.55 -0.51 -7.25
CA ILE A 7 -39.36 -1.72 -7.02
C ILE A 7 -40.18 -1.48 -5.75
N LEU A 8 -41.49 -1.33 -5.96
CA LEU A 8 -42.49 -1.11 -4.92
C LEU A 8 -42.83 -2.46 -4.25
N PHE A 9 -42.56 -2.59 -2.96
CA PHE A 9 -43.03 -3.73 -2.15
C PHE A 9 -44.49 -3.48 -1.75
N THR A 10 -45.44 -4.08 -2.47
CA THR A 10 -46.85 -4.12 -2.06
C THR A 10 -47.06 -5.27 -1.06
N CYS A 11 -47.17 -4.92 0.23
CA CYS A 11 -47.73 -5.79 1.25
C CYS A 11 -49.25 -5.94 1.02
N LEU A 12 -49.69 -7.06 0.43
CA LEU A 12 -51.10 -7.44 0.39
C LEU A 12 -51.41 -8.31 1.60
N ILE A 13 -52.03 -7.71 2.62
CA ILE A 13 -52.68 -8.44 3.72
C ILE A 13 -54.07 -8.86 3.20
N LEU A 14 -54.20 -10.10 2.73
CA LEU A 14 -55.50 -10.71 2.45
C LEU A 14 -55.99 -11.44 3.69
N SER A 15 -56.79 -10.72 4.49
CA SER A 15 -57.70 -11.32 5.45
C SER A 15 -58.99 -11.68 4.70
N ALA A 16 -59.28 -12.97 4.55
CA ALA A 16 -60.56 -13.45 4.04
C ALA A 16 -61.04 -14.64 4.88
N CYS A 17 -62.28 -14.51 5.33
CA CYS A 17 -62.97 -15.30 6.33
C CYS A 17 -63.08 -16.79 6.01
N PHE A 18 -63.05 -17.61 7.06
CA PHE A 18 -63.52 -18.99 7.09
C PHE A 18 -65.04 -19.06 6.87
N TRP A 19 -65.48 -19.79 5.84
CA TRP A 19 -66.35 -20.96 5.94
C TRP A 19 -66.81 -21.45 4.56
N ALA A 20 -66.40 -22.66 4.20
CA ALA A 20 -67.22 -23.61 3.45
C ALA A 20 -66.68 -25.02 3.76
N CYS A 21 -67.49 -25.83 4.44
CA CYS A 21 -67.30 -27.28 4.44
C CYS A 21 -67.55 -27.78 3.02
N ASP A 22 -66.58 -28.51 2.47
CA ASP A 22 -66.90 -29.65 1.62
C ASP A 22 -66.14 -30.86 2.16
N LYS A 23 -66.83 -31.99 2.20
CA LYS A 23 -66.40 -33.24 2.81
C LYS A 23 -65.58 -34.07 1.82
N ASP A 24 -64.74 -34.91 2.42
CA ASP A 24 -64.18 -36.14 1.87
C ASP A 24 -62.99 -36.01 0.91
N ASP A 25 -61.80 -35.89 1.52
CA ASP A 25 -60.66 -36.80 1.32
C ASP A 25 -59.75 -36.70 2.56
N ASN A 26 -60.12 -37.39 3.65
CA ASN A 26 -59.26 -37.57 4.82
C ASN A 26 -58.19 -38.65 4.51
N GLU A 27 -57.28 -38.34 3.59
CA GLU A 27 -55.93 -38.88 3.74
C GLU A 27 -55.34 -38.19 4.98
N GLU A 28 -55.03 -38.95 6.03
CA GLU A 28 -54.13 -38.49 7.09
C GLU A 28 -52.78 -38.19 6.44
N LYS A 29 -52.61 -36.96 5.97
CA LYS A 29 -51.31 -36.48 5.52
C LYS A 29 -50.48 -36.28 6.78
N GLY A 30 -49.49 -37.16 6.97
CA GLY A 30 -48.52 -37.05 8.06
C GLY A 30 -47.82 -35.68 8.09
N PRO A 31 -47.02 -35.39 9.14
CA PRO A 31 -46.41 -34.07 9.33
C PRO A 31 -45.68 -33.58 8.07
N GLN A 32 -45.90 -32.31 7.72
CA GLN A 32 -45.36 -31.73 6.50
C GLN A 32 -43.92 -31.28 6.70
N LEU A 33 -43.03 -31.73 5.83
CA LEU A 33 -41.61 -31.41 5.82
C LEU A 33 -41.28 -30.53 4.60
N ALA A 34 -40.73 -29.34 4.83
CA ALA A 34 -40.43 -28.39 3.76
C ALA A 34 -39.25 -27.47 4.13
N PHE A 35 -38.63 -26.84 3.14
CA PHE A 35 -37.78 -25.67 3.37
C PHE A 35 -38.60 -24.50 3.91
N SER A 36 -37.99 -23.66 4.75
CA SER A 36 -38.66 -22.46 5.27
C SER A 36 -38.87 -21.38 4.19
N LYS A 37 -38.08 -21.40 3.10
CA LYS A 37 -38.23 -20.50 1.95
C LYS A 37 -37.98 -21.23 0.63
N LEU A 38 -38.69 -20.80 -0.40
CA LEU A 38 -38.50 -21.30 -1.77
C LEU A 38 -37.24 -20.73 -2.46
N ILE A 39 -36.84 -19.50 -2.11
CA ILE A 39 -35.71 -18.80 -2.70
C ILE A 39 -34.85 -18.18 -1.60
N TYR A 40 -33.54 -18.38 -1.71
CA TYR A 40 -32.52 -17.69 -0.94
C TYR A 40 -31.51 -17.00 -1.87
N THR A 41 -30.72 -16.10 -1.30
CA THR A 41 -29.57 -15.48 -1.98
C THR A 41 -28.34 -15.75 -1.12
N LEU A 42 -27.34 -16.40 -1.72
CA LEU A 42 -26.01 -16.52 -1.15
C LEU A 42 -25.23 -15.26 -1.51
N ASP A 43 -24.84 -14.50 -0.49
CA ASP A 43 -24.00 -13.31 -0.67
C ASP A 43 -22.63 -13.69 -1.24
N ALA A 44 -21.97 -12.74 -1.90
CA ALA A 44 -20.70 -12.98 -2.56
C ALA A 44 -19.58 -13.42 -1.58
N GLU A 45 -19.65 -12.97 -0.32
CA GLU A 45 -18.64 -13.26 0.71
C GLU A 45 -19.22 -13.85 2.00
N ASN A 46 -20.51 -13.61 2.28
CA ASN A 46 -21.11 -14.01 3.55
C ASN A 46 -21.85 -15.37 3.46
N PRO A 47 -21.66 -16.26 4.44
CA PRO A 47 -22.43 -17.50 4.52
C PRO A 47 -23.93 -17.27 4.68
N LEU A 48 -24.71 -18.24 4.20
CA LEU A 48 -26.16 -18.27 4.27
C LEU A 48 -26.62 -19.45 5.12
N GLU A 49 -27.53 -19.22 6.08
CA GLU A 49 -28.26 -20.31 6.74
C GLU A 49 -29.49 -20.71 5.92
N VAL A 50 -29.56 -21.99 5.58
CA VAL A 50 -30.74 -22.63 4.97
C VAL A 50 -31.45 -23.44 6.04
N GLU A 51 -32.76 -23.30 6.14
CA GLU A 51 -33.57 -23.94 7.18
C GLU A 51 -34.65 -24.83 6.56
N ILE A 52 -34.86 -25.99 7.18
CA ILE A 52 -36.04 -26.82 6.97
C ILE A 52 -36.93 -26.78 8.22
N GLN A 53 -38.21 -26.99 8.01
CA GLN A 53 -39.23 -27.04 9.05
C GLN A 53 -40.13 -28.25 8.85
N VAL A 54 -40.61 -28.78 9.97
CA VAL A 54 -41.68 -29.77 10.03
C VAL A 54 -42.88 -29.21 10.77
N SER A 55 -44.10 -29.53 10.33
CA SER A 55 -45.34 -28.98 10.88
C SER A 55 -45.60 -29.36 12.34
N GLU A 56 -44.94 -30.41 12.84
CA GLU A 56 -45.06 -30.91 14.21
C GLU A 56 -43.68 -31.33 14.74
N PRO A 57 -43.37 -31.13 16.04
CA PRO A 57 -42.09 -31.53 16.61
C PRO A 57 -41.78 -33.01 16.44
N VAL A 58 -40.56 -33.34 16.01
CA VAL A 58 -40.13 -34.73 15.82
C VAL A 58 -39.95 -35.42 17.17
N GLN A 59 -40.35 -36.68 17.27
CA GLN A 59 -40.27 -37.43 18.54
C GLN A 59 -38.88 -38.02 18.81
N VAL A 60 -38.04 -38.13 17.77
CA VAL A 60 -36.66 -38.63 17.81
C VAL A 60 -35.81 -37.79 16.87
N ASN A 61 -34.48 -37.78 17.07
CA ASN A 61 -33.57 -37.12 16.13
C ASN A 61 -33.82 -37.65 14.71
N THR A 62 -34.15 -36.75 13.79
CA THR A 62 -34.60 -37.09 12.44
C THR A 62 -33.63 -36.51 11.43
N SER A 63 -32.94 -37.40 10.69
CA SER A 63 -32.05 -37.04 9.58
C SER A 63 -32.84 -36.91 8.28
N VAL A 64 -32.67 -35.80 7.58
CA VAL A 64 -33.33 -35.48 6.31
C VAL A 64 -32.25 -35.24 5.26
N LYS A 65 -32.12 -36.19 4.33
CA LYS A 65 -31.19 -36.06 3.19
C LYS A 65 -31.77 -35.17 2.12
N PHE A 66 -30.90 -34.55 1.34
CA PHE A 66 -31.27 -33.76 0.18
C PHE A 66 -30.35 -34.04 -1.00
N ASN A 67 -30.84 -33.78 -2.21
CA ASN A 67 -30.05 -33.80 -3.42
C ASN A 67 -29.61 -32.39 -3.77
N VAL A 68 -28.35 -32.27 -4.20
CA VAL A 68 -27.76 -31.02 -4.67
C VAL A 68 -27.75 -31.02 -6.19
N ARG A 69 -28.29 -29.97 -6.80
CA ARG A 69 -28.26 -29.71 -8.24
C ARG A 69 -27.95 -28.22 -8.48
N GLY A 70 -27.76 -27.83 -9.73
CA GLY A 70 -27.55 -26.43 -10.10
C GLY A 70 -26.35 -26.25 -11.01
N ALA A 71 -26.06 -25.00 -11.33
CA ALA A 71 -24.91 -24.63 -12.16
C ALA A 71 -23.65 -24.38 -11.31
N ALA A 72 -23.81 -24.02 -10.04
CA ALA A 72 -22.69 -23.86 -9.12
C ALA A 72 -22.10 -25.22 -8.70
N VAL A 73 -20.78 -25.33 -8.67
CA VAL A 73 -20.04 -26.56 -8.33
C VAL A 73 -19.68 -26.59 -6.83
N GLN A 74 -20.16 -27.60 -6.11
CA GLN A 74 -19.82 -27.81 -4.70
C GLN A 74 -18.33 -28.15 -4.54
N GLY A 75 -17.67 -27.54 -3.56
CA GLY A 75 -16.24 -27.69 -3.30
C GLY A 75 -15.39 -26.62 -3.98
N GLU A 76 -15.82 -26.14 -5.16
CA GLU A 76 -15.15 -25.09 -5.94
C GLU A 76 -15.79 -23.71 -5.69
N GLU A 77 -17.11 -23.61 -5.86
CA GLU A 77 -17.83 -22.33 -5.85
C GLU A 77 -18.59 -22.06 -4.55
N TYR A 78 -18.91 -23.13 -3.81
CA TYR A 78 -19.49 -23.07 -2.47
C TYR A 78 -19.19 -24.34 -1.68
N GLU A 79 -19.46 -24.30 -0.38
CA GLU A 79 -19.37 -25.45 0.52
C GLU A 79 -20.61 -25.55 1.40
N LEU A 80 -21.02 -26.77 1.72
CA LEU A 80 -22.11 -27.06 2.65
C LEU A 80 -21.53 -27.52 3.98
N SER A 81 -22.12 -27.09 5.09
CA SER A 81 -21.70 -27.53 6.42
C SER A 81 -22.03 -29.00 6.72
N ALA A 82 -22.98 -29.58 5.99
CA ALA A 82 -23.43 -30.96 6.13
C ALA A 82 -24.18 -31.43 4.87
N ASP A 83 -24.24 -32.76 4.67
CA ASP A 83 -24.95 -33.41 3.55
C ASP A 83 -26.39 -33.85 3.92
N GLU A 84 -26.81 -33.60 5.16
CA GLU A 84 -28.17 -33.84 5.64
C GLU A 84 -28.54 -32.83 6.73
N PHE A 85 -29.82 -32.57 6.89
CA PHE A 85 -30.37 -31.83 8.03
C PHE A 85 -30.66 -32.80 9.17
N VAL A 86 -30.40 -32.39 10.41
CA VAL A 86 -30.73 -33.18 11.60
C VAL A 86 -31.66 -32.37 12.49
N ILE A 87 -32.93 -32.76 12.56
CA ILE A 87 -33.93 -32.17 13.45
C ILE A 87 -33.85 -32.88 14.80
N PRO A 88 -33.48 -32.21 15.90
CA PRO A 88 -33.40 -32.84 17.22
C PRO A 88 -34.77 -33.28 17.74
N ALA A 89 -34.81 -34.32 18.57
CA ALA A 89 -36.04 -34.73 19.28
C ALA A 89 -36.64 -33.56 20.08
N GLY A 90 -37.94 -33.31 19.90
CA GLY A 90 -38.67 -32.20 20.52
C GLY A 90 -38.65 -30.90 19.70
N GLU A 91 -37.89 -30.84 18.62
CA GLU A 91 -37.77 -29.65 17.76
C GLU A 91 -38.53 -29.81 16.44
N SER A 92 -38.77 -28.69 15.77
CA SER A 92 -39.46 -28.62 14.48
C SER A 92 -38.59 -28.10 13.34
N THR A 93 -37.33 -27.73 13.58
CA THR A 93 -36.47 -27.14 12.56
C THR A 93 -35.05 -27.67 12.61
N ALA A 94 -34.35 -27.55 11.48
CA ALA A 94 -32.92 -27.82 11.35
C ALA A 94 -32.31 -26.87 10.32
N ARG A 95 -31.01 -26.60 10.47
CA ARG A 95 -30.27 -25.69 9.59
C ARG A 95 -28.98 -26.30 9.09
N ILE A 96 -28.59 -25.89 7.89
CA ILE A 96 -27.23 -26.04 7.37
C ILE A 96 -26.73 -24.67 6.90
N THR A 97 -25.42 -24.51 6.85
CA THR A 97 -24.78 -23.31 6.30
C THR A 97 -24.25 -23.59 4.90
N VAL A 98 -24.50 -22.65 3.99
CA VAL A 98 -23.91 -22.59 2.65
C VAL A 98 -22.89 -21.45 2.65
N SER A 99 -21.62 -21.76 2.42
CA SER A 99 -20.53 -20.78 2.41
C SER A 99 -20.05 -20.53 0.98
N PRO A 100 -19.93 -19.28 0.50
CA PRO A 100 -19.40 -19.00 -0.83
C PRO A 100 -17.90 -19.31 -0.90
N LYS A 101 -17.42 -19.78 -2.05
CA LYS A 101 -15.99 -20.01 -2.36
C LYS A 101 -15.59 -19.22 -3.60
N ASN A 102 -15.41 -19.84 -4.76
CA ASN A 102 -14.97 -19.24 -6.03
C ASN A 102 -16.11 -18.89 -7.01
N ASN A 103 -17.14 -18.26 -6.49
CA ASN A 103 -18.30 -17.72 -7.20
C ASN A 103 -17.97 -16.46 -8.05
N PHE A 104 -17.09 -16.60 -9.06
CA PHE A 104 -16.71 -15.48 -9.95
C PHE A 104 -17.63 -15.35 -11.18
N GLU A 105 -18.39 -16.39 -11.51
CA GLU A 105 -19.24 -16.45 -12.70
C GLU A 105 -20.70 -16.08 -12.38
N ASP A 106 -21.24 -15.11 -13.12
CA ASP A 106 -22.59 -14.57 -12.91
C ASP A 106 -23.69 -15.59 -13.23
N GLY A 107 -24.81 -15.48 -12.51
CA GLY A 107 -26.05 -16.18 -12.86
C GLY A 107 -26.09 -17.66 -12.46
N LYS A 108 -25.18 -18.12 -11.61
CA LYS A 108 -25.19 -19.49 -11.09
C LYS A 108 -26.19 -19.68 -9.94
N THR A 109 -26.72 -20.89 -9.86
CA THR A 109 -27.71 -21.28 -8.86
C THR A 109 -27.37 -22.62 -8.23
N ILE A 110 -27.80 -22.81 -6.98
CA ILE A 110 -27.84 -24.09 -6.27
C ILE A 110 -29.31 -24.46 -6.06
N LYS A 111 -29.67 -25.72 -6.30
CA LYS A 111 -30.98 -26.29 -5.97
C LYS A 111 -30.78 -27.39 -4.94
N LEU A 112 -31.39 -27.23 -3.78
CA LEU A 112 -31.48 -28.28 -2.76
C LEU A 112 -32.89 -28.89 -2.81
N GLU A 113 -32.99 -30.21 -2.87
CA GLU A 113 -34.27 -30.93 -2.99
C GLU A 113 -34.35 -32.03 -1.92
N LEU A 114 -35.34 -31.95 -1.03
CA LEU A 114 -35.50 -32.89 0.08
C LEU A 114 -35.83 -34.29 -0.44
N SER A 115 -35.20 -35.28 0.17
CA SER A 115 -35.58 -36.68 -0.05
C SER A 115 -36.78 -37.04 0.83
N PRO A 116 -37.73 -37.86 0.34
CA PRO A 116 -38.81 -38.38 1.18
C PRO A 116 -38.26 -39.17 2.36
N ILE A 117 -38.89 -39.03 3.51
CA ILE A 117 -38.62 -39.81 4.72
C ILE A 117 -39.91 -40.49 5.19
N GLU A 118 -39.81 -41.68 5.75
CA GLU A 118 -40.98 -42.43 6.23
C GLU A 118 -41.69 -41.68 7.36
N GLY A 119 -43.03 -41.63 7.30
CA GLY A 119 -43.87 -40.97 8.31
C GLY A 119 -44.10 -39.47 8.09
N TYR A 120 -43.48 -38.86 7.08
CA TYR A 120 -43.64 -37.43 6.76
C TYR A 120 -44.08 -37.24 5.32
N VAL A 121 -44.79 -36.14 5.06
CA VAL A 121 -45.20 -35.74 3.71
C VAL A 121 -44.38 -34.54 3.29
N LEU A 122 -43.82 -34.57 2.08
CA LEU A 122 -43.14 -33.39 1.55
C LEU A 122 -44.15 -32.26 1.32
N GLY A 123 -43.87 -31.10 1.92
CA GLY A 123 -44.68 -29.89 1.75
C GLY A 123 -44.43 -29.20 0.41
N GLU A 124 -45.06 -28.04 0.23
CA GLU A 124 -44.99 -27.26 -1.01
C GLU A 124 -43.54 -26.87 -1.37
N TYR A 125 -42.73 -26.48 -0.38
CA TYR A 125 -41.31 -26.16 -0.56
C TYR A 125 -40.44 -27.40 -0.32
N ASN A 126 -40.68 -28.47 -1.07
CA ASN A 126 -39.85 -29.67 -1.04
C ASN A 126 -38.49 -29.48 -1.75
N PHE A 127 -38.29 -28.34 -2.39
CA PHE A 127 -37.00 -27.85 -2.85
C PHE A 127 -36.84 -26.35 -2.55
N THR A 128 -35.61 -25.87 -2.59
CA THR A 128 -35.28 -24.45 -2.56
C THR A 128 -34.23 -24.11 -3.61
N LEU A 129 -34.27 -22.88 -4.12
CA LEU A 129 -33.28 -22.33 -5.04
C LEU A 129 -32.44 -21.28 -4.32
N ILE A 130 -31.14 -21.32 -4.52
CA ILE A 130 -30.18 -20.36 -3.96
C ILE A 130 -29.50 -19.67 -5.13
N GLU A 131 -29.79 -18.39 -5.31
CA GLU A 131 -29.04 -17.54 -6.23
C GLU A 131 -27.67 -17.23 -5.65
N VAL A 132 -26.60 -17.45 -6.41
CA VAL A 132 -25.24 -17.18 -5.96
C VAL A 132 -24.82 -15.82 -6.52
N LEU A 133 -24.64 -14.83 -5.66
CA LEU A 133 -24.06 -13.55 -6.06
C LEU A 133 -22.57 -13.73 -6.34
N THR A 134 -22.03 -12.96 -7.29
CA THR A 134 -20.63 -13.08 -7.66
C THR A 134 -19.72 -12.18 -6.87
N LYS A 135 -18.53 -12.71 -6.59
CA LYS A 135 -17.39 -11.89 -6.16
C LYS A 135 -16.59 -11.46 -7.40
N GLY A 136 -16.19 -10.20 -7.43
CA GLY A 136 -15.32 -9.69 -8.51
C GLY A 136 -13.89 -10.19 -8.36
N GLN A 137 -13.29 -10.62 -9.48
CA GLN A 137 -11.84 -10.79 -9.59
C GLN A 137 -11.18 -9.42 -9.76
N LEU A 138 -10.02 -9.26 -9.13
CA LEU A 138 -9.25 -8.01 -9.15
C LEU A 138 -7.90 -8.25 -9.84
N ILE A 139 -7.56 -7.39 -10.79
CA ILE A 139 -6.20 -7.30 -11.34
C ILE A 139 -5.43 -6.35 -10.42
N CYS A 140 -4.37 -6.86 -9.79
CA CYS A 140 -3.56 -6.17 -8.80
C CYS A 140 -2.18 -5.84 -9.38
N ALA A 141 -1.75 -4.59 -9.26
CA ALA A 141 -0.44 -4.16 -9.72
C ALA A 141 0.20 -3.19 -8.73
N PHE A 142 1.49 -3.36 -8.44
CA PHE A 142 2.27 -2.36 -7.72
C PHE A 142 2.38 -1.08 -8.54
N ALA A 143 2.46 0.07 -7.86
CA ALA A 143 2.56 1.35 -8.56
C ALA A 143 3.95 1.55 -9.21
N GLU A 144 5.00 0.95 -8.64
CA GLU A 144 6.37 1.04 -9.14
C GLU A 144 7.04 -0.35 -9.12
N GLU A 145 7.91 -0.61 -10.10
CA GLU A 145 8.73 -1.82 -10.15
C GLU A 145 9.81 -1.84 -9.06
N ASN A 146 10.25 -0.66 -8.62
CA ASN A 146 11.37 -0.48 -7.71
C ASN A 146 11.07 0.60 -6.66
N TYR A 147 11.39 0.32 -5.40
CA TYR A 147 11.38 1.29 -4.30
C TYR A 147 12.71 1.28 -3.56
N VAL A 148 13.02 2.39 -2.90
CA VAL A 148 14.12 2.46 -1.93
C VAL A 148 13.51 2.54 -0.54
N LEU A 149 13.99 1.70 0.38
CA LEU A 149 13.69 1.77 1.81
C LEU A 149 14.84 2.48 2.54
N PRO A 150 14.72 3.79 2.81
CA PRO A 150 15.64 4.53 3.64
C PRO A 150 15.30 4.30 5.11
N GLY A 151 14.66 5.23 5.83
CA GLY A 151 14.07 4.99 7.15
C GLY A 151 12.67 4.37 7.08
N GLU A 152 11.82 4.89 6.21
CA GLU A 152 10.48 4.37 5.93
C GLU A 152 10.13 4.54 4.45
N VAL A 153 9.28 3.65 3.93
CA VAL A 153 8.73 3.76 2.57
C VAL A 153 7.26 3.34 2.56
N GLU A 154 6.46 4.02 1.75
CA GLU A 154 5.08 3.65 1.47
C GLU A 154 5.02 2.94 0.11
N ILE A 155 4.52 1.70 0.11
CA ILE A 155 4.31 0.90 -1.09
C ILE A 155 2.83 0.99 -1.45
N ARG A 156 2.53 1.19 -2.74
CA ARG A 156 1.17 1.26 -3.25
C ARG A 156 0.88 0.09 -4.17
N MET A 157 -0.33 -0.46 -4.02
CA MET A 157 -0.89 -1.43 -4.97
C MET A 157 -2.25 -0.93 -5.47
N ASP A 158 -2.37 -0.86 -6.79
CA ASP A 158 -3.59 -0.53 -7.51
C ASP A 158 -4.39 -1.80 -7.84
N ALA A 159 -5.71 -1.67 -7.84
CA ALA A 159 -6.64 -2.73 -8.20
C ALA A 159 -7.62 -2.27 -9.30
N LYS A 160 -7.82 -3.13 -10.29
CA LYS A 160 -8.83 -2.99 -11.34
C LYS A 160 -9.79 -4.18 -11.28
N ASP A 161 -11.04 -3.93 -11.59
CA ASP A 161 -12.02 -4.99 -11.80
C ASP A 161 -11.67 -5.76 -13.08
N ALA A 162 -11.49 -7.08 -12.97
CA ALA A 162 -11.00 -7.90 -14.08
C ALA A 162 -11.99 -7.98 -15.25
N ASN A 163 -13.30 -7.91 -14.97
CA ASN A 163 -14.34 -8.01 -15.99
C ASN A 163 -14.44 -6.75 -16.84
N THR A 164 -14.26 -5.58 -16.22
CA THR A 164 -14.45 -4.28 -16.88
C THR A 164 -13.16 -3.57 -17.24
N GLY A 165 -12.02 -3.99 -16.66
CA GLY A 165 -10.72 -3.31 -16.77
C GLY A 165 -10.68 -1.92 -16.11
N LYS A 166 -11.75 -1.51 -15.42
CA LYS A 166 -11.84 -0.21 -14.76
C LYS A 166 -11.24 -0.28 -13.36
N TYR A 167 -10.86 0.88 -12.83
CA TYR A 167 -10.44 0.99 -11.44
C TYR A 167 -11.51 0.45 -10.49
N PHE A 168 -11.07 -0.41 -9.57
CA PHE A 168 -11.93 -1.04 -8.58
C PHE A 168 -12.56 0.01 -7.65
N SER A 169 -13.78 -0.26 -7.18
CA SER A 169 -14.45 0.57 -6.18
C SER A 169 -15.53 -0.23 -5.47
N ALA A 170 -15.38 -0.43 -4.16
CA ALA A 170 -16.37 -1.11 -3.32
C ALA A 170 -16.98 -0.17 -2.27
N ASN A 171 -18.09 -0.60 -1.65
CA ASN A 171 -18.73 0.14 -0.55
C ASN A 171 -18.05 -0.08 0.80
N THR A 172 -17.23 -1.13 0.90
CA THR A 172 -16.49 -1.54 2.09
C THR A 172 -15.02 -1.68 1.75
N ASP A 173 -14.19 -1.75 2.79
CA ASP A 173 -12.77 -2.00 2.63
C ASP A 173 -12.55 -3.40 2.02
N THR A 174 -11.55 -3.52 1.15
CA THR A 174 -11.17 -4.78 0.52
C THR A 174 -9.72 -5.09 0.86
N ARG A 175 -9.45 -6.32 1.28
CA ARG A 175 -8.13 -6.79 1.70
C ARG A 175 -7.51 -7.62 0.59
N ILE A 176 -6.29 -7.27 0.19
CA ILE A 176 -5.53 -7.98 -0.84
C ILE A 176 -4.23 -8.48 -0.22
N PRO A 177 -4.04 -9.80 -0.06
CA PRO A 177 -2.81 -10.35 0.48
C PRO A 177 -1.63 -10.16 -0.48
N PHE A 178 -0.42 -10.13 0.06
CA PHE A 178 0.82 -10.17 -0.71
C PHE A 178 1.78 -11.21 -0.14
N VAL A 179 2.75 -11.63 -0.95
CA VAL A 179 3.78 -12.59 -0.56
C VAL A 179 5.14 -11.89 -0.51
N VAL A 180 5.96 -12.25 0.47
CA VAL A 180 7.39 -11.91 0.48
C VAL A 180 8.13 -12.94 -0.36
N GLY A 181 8.79 -12.50 -1.43
CA GLY A 181 9.44 -13.39 -2.37
C GLY A 181 10.61 -14.15 -1.75
N GLU A 182 10.77 -15.42 -2.13
CA GLU A 182 11.85 -16.29 -1.60
C GLU A 182 13.26 -15.78 -1.96
N ASN A 183 13.38 -14.98 -3.03
CA ASN A 183 14.63 -14.34 -3.44
C ASN A 183 14.99 -13.10 -2.62
N SER A 184 14.15 -12.70 -1.65
CA SER A 184 14.45 -11.59 -0.74
C SER A 184 15.67 -11.94 0.10
N THR A 185 16.64 -11.04 0.14
CA THR A 185 17.84 -11.21 0.97
C THR A 185 17.61 -10.68 2.38
N ALA A 186 16.90 -9.55 2.50
CA ALA A 186 16.54 -8.93 3.76
C ALA A 186 15.54 -9.79 4.54
N ILE A 187 15.65 -9.75 5.87
CA ILE A 187 14.87 -10.58 6.80
C ILE A 187 13.94 -9.69 7.62
N GLU A 188 12.65 -10.01 7.62
CA GLU A 188 11.61 -9.36 8.43
C GLU A 188 11.96 -9.40 9.93
N HIS A 189 11.67 -8.32 10.65
CA HIS A 189 12.03 -8.05 12.05
C HIS A 189 13.54 -7.99 12.37
N VAL A 190 14.41 -8.16 11.38
CA VAL A 190 15.87 -7.93 11.52
C VAL A 190 16.28 -6.68 10.75
N HIS A 191 15.88 -6.59 9.48
CA HIS A 191 16.28 -5.52 8.57
C HIS A 191 15.15 -4.54 8.31
N TYR A 192 13.90 -5.03 8.30
CA TYR A 192 12.70 -4.24 8.07
C TYR A 192 11.51 -4.80 8.85
N GLU A 193 10.46 -4.01 9.02
CA GLU A 193 9.15 -4.45 9.52
C GLU A 193 8.01 -3.80 8.73
N PHE A 194 6.88 -4.50 8.59
CA PHE A 194 5.66 -3.90 8.11
C PHE A 194 4.95 -3.18 9.26
N VAL A 195 4.69 -1.88 9.09
CA VAL A 195 4.07 -1.06 10.13
C VAL A 195 2.58 -1.41 10.23
N ASP A 196 2.15 -1.85 11.41
CA ASP A 196 0.75 -2.18 11.74
C ASP A 196 0.08 -3.18 10.77
N ASN A 197 0.85 -4.10 10.16
CA ASN A 197 0.36 -5.03 9.15
C ASN A 197 0.73 -6.50 9.41
N PRO A 198 0.17 -7.12 10.47
CA PRO A 198 0.48 -8.51 10.83
C PRO A 198 -0.05 -9.54 9.82
N ASN A 199 -1.06 -9.19 9.02
CA ASN A 199 -1.72 -10.11 8.09
C ASN A 199 -1.08 -10.11 6.69
N LYS A 200 -0.14 -9.19 6.41
CA LYS A 200 0.48 -9.01 5.10
C LYS A 200 -0.54 -8.76 3.99
N GLU A 201 -1.37 -7.74 4.22
CA GLU A 201 -2.45 -7.35 3.32
C GLU A 201 -2.38 -5.86 2.98
N PHE A 202 -2.65 -5.50 1.73
CA PHE A 202 -3.06 -4.15 1.38
C PHE A 202 -4.54 -3.98 1.72
N VAL A 203 -4.88 -2.88 2.39
CA VAL A 203 -6.29 -2.50 2.60
C VAL A 203 -6.63 -1.43 1.58
N ILE A 204 -7.54 -1.74 0.66
CA ILE A 204 -8.17 -0.75 -0.22
C ILE A 204 -9.37 -0.18 0.53
N PRO A 205 -9.35 1.10 0.93
CA PRO A 205 -10.49 1.70 1.61
C PRO A 205 -11.73 1.74 0.72
N ALA A 206 -12.92 1.75 1.34
CA ALA A 206 -14.17 1.96 0.62
C ALA A 206 -14.07 3.13 -0.38
N LYS A 207 -14.61 2.94 -1.58
CA LYS A 207 -14.60 3.88 -2.72
C LYS A 207 -13.23 4.21 -3.30
N LYS A 208 -12.16 3.54 -2.87
CA LYS A 208 -10.82 3.64 -3.48
C LYS A 208 -10.54 2.46 -4.39
N SER A 209 -9.50 2.63 -5.19
CA SER A 209 -8.99 1.64 -6.15
C SER A 209 -7.56 1.20 -5.85
N TYR A 210 -7.00 1.63 -4.72
CA TYR A 210 -5.64 1.30 -4.31
C TYR A 210 -5.55 1.25 -2.79
N GLY A 211 -4.59 0.47 -2.32
CA GLY A 211 -4.19 0.39 -0.92
C GLY A 211 -2.71 0.73 -0.79
N THR A 212 -2.30 1.07 0.43
CA THR A 212 -0.89 1.28 0.74
C THR A 212 -0.49 0.49 1.97
N ILE A 213 0.79 0.12 2.03
CA ILE A 213 1.45 -0.40 3.23
C ILE A 213 2.68 0.44 3.52
N LYS A 214 3.07 0.50 4.79
CA LYS A 214 4.32 1.14 5.20
C LYS A 214 5.31 0.11 5.65
N ILE A 215 6.55 0.29 5.23
CA ILE A 215 7.68 -0.54 5.64
C ILE A 215 8.68 0.36 6.32
N LYS A 216 9.16 -0.08 7.48
CA LYS A 216 10.15 0.63 8.27
C LYS A 216 11.45 -0.15 8.27
N PHE A 217 12.55 0.59 8.13
CA PHE A 217 13.91 0.07 8.23
C PHE A 217 14.31 -0.11 9.69
N LEU A 218 15.01 -1.20 9.96
CA LEU A 218 15.53 -1.54 11.29
C LEU A 218 17.06 -1.53 11.33
N LYS A 219 17.69 -2.16 10.34
CA LYS A 219 19.14 -2.37 10.32
C LYS A 219 19.64 -2.63 8.90
N TRP A 220 20.84 -2.13 8.61
CA TRP A 220 21.59 -2.46 7.40
C TRP A 220 22.58 -3.60 7.67
N GLU A 221 22.68 -4.52 6.73
CA GLU A 221 23.64 -5.63 6.77
C GLU A 221 24.09 -5.97 5.35
N GLU A 222 25.39 -6.26 5.19
CA GLU A 222 25.98 -6.55 3.88
C GLU A 222 25.33 -7.80 3.26
N GLY A 223 24.92 -7.69 2.00
CA GLY A 223 24.23 -8.78 1.28
C GLY A 223 22.76 -8.99 1.71
N LYS A 224 22.20 -8.15 2.58
CA LYS A 224 20.80 -8.17 3.05
C LYS A 224 20.03 -6.93 2.60
N THR A 225 20.16 -6.62 1.31
CA THR A 225 19.79 -5.30 0.75
C THR A 225 18.57 -5.33 -0.15
N THR A 226 17.89 -6.46 -0.32
CA THR A 226 16.75 -6.60 -1.24
C THR A 226 15.56 -7.30 -0.58
N LEU A 227 14.37 -6.80 -0.86
CA LEU A 227 13.08 -7.36 -0.46
C LEU A 227 12.14 -7.36 -1.68
N PHE A 228 11.54 -8.50 -1.99
CA PHE A 228 10.53 -8.62 -3.04
C PHE A 228 9.14 -8.78 -2.43
N LEU A 229 8.17 -7.99 -2.92
CA LEU A 229 6.75 -8.20 -2.66
C LEU A 229 6.06 -8.64 -3.95
N LEU A 230 5.17 -9.63 -3.85
CA LEU A 230 4.50 -10.23 -4.99
C LEU A 230 2.99 -10.33 -4.76
N VAL A 231 2.23 -10.22 -5.84
CA VAL A 231 0.83 -10.67 -5.88
C VAL A 231 0.80 -12.21 -5.78
N PRO A 232 -0.05 -12.82 -4.94
CA PRO A 232 -0.07 -14.28 -4.79
C PRO A 232 -0.49 -15.00 -6.08
N GLU A 233 0.41 -15.80 -6.66
CA GLU A 233 0.19 -16.50 -7.94
C GLU A 233 -0.97 -17.50 -7.91
N SER A 234 -1.24 -18.11 -6.76
CA SER A 234 -2.27 -19.15 -6.60
C SER A 234 -3.66 -18.59 -6.24
N SER A 235 -3.88 -17.28 -6.34
CA SER A 235 -5.17 -16.69 -6.00
C SER A 235 -6.11 -16.68 -7.19
N ASP A 236 -7.27 -17.34 -7.07
CA ASP A 236 -8.32 -17.24 -8.08
C ASP A 236 -9.01 -15.87 -8.08
N ARG A 237 -8.85 -15.06 -7.01
CA ARG A 237 -9.50 -13.74 -6.87
C ARG A 237 -8.57 -12.59 -7.24
N PHE A 238 -7.30 -12.66 -6.86
CA PHE A 238 -6.33 -11.59 -7.02
C PHE A 238 -5.34 -11.97 -8.12
N LEU A 239 -5.56 -11.41 -9.30
CA LEU A 239 -4.82 -11.72 -10.51
C LEU A 239 -3.64 -10.76 -10.66
N PRO A 240 -2.47 -11.23 -11.12
CA PRO A 240 -1.33 -10.35 -11.40
C PRO A 240 -1.67 -9.38 -12.55
N GLY A 241 -1.33 -8.10 -12.36
CA GLY A 241 -1.39 -7.06 -13.37
C GLY A 241 -0.05 -6.80 -14.05
N ASP A 242 0.12 -5.61 -14.62
CA ASP A 242 1.32 -5.25 -15.39
C ASP A 242 2.61 -5.25 -14.54
N ILE A 243 2.51 -4.87 -13.26
CA ILE A 243 3.60 -4.89 -12.27
C ILE A 243 3.14 -5.79 -11.12
N ASP A 244 3.36 -7.09 -11.24
CA ASP A 244 2.92 -8.12 -10.28
C ASP A 244 3.91 -8.41 -9.16
N GLN A 245 5.13 -7.86 -9.27
CA GLN A 245 6.14 -7.83 -8.23
C GLN A 245 6.80 -6.45 -8.13
N THR A 246 7.30 -6.11 -6.96
CA THR A 246 8.14 -4.93 -6.75
C THR A 246 9.39 -5.27 -5.94
N GLU A 247 10.52 -4.71 -6.34
CA GLU A 247 11.80 -4.82 -5.63
C GLU A 247 12.02 -3.61 -4.74
N ILE A 248 12.36 -3.86 -3.47
CA ILE A 248 12.61 -2.84 -2.46
C ILE A 248 14.07 -2.94 -2.02
N TYR A 249 14.84 -1.89 -2.32
CA TYR A 249 16.24 -1.79 -1.92
C TYR A 249 16.34 -1.32 -0.46
N VAL A 250 16.74 -2.22 0.43
CA VAL A 250 16.94 -1.96 1.86
C VAL A 250 18.25 -1.22 2.06
N LYS A 251 18.15 0.11 2.01
CA LYS A 251 19.31 1.00 2.00
C LYS A 251 19.60 1.57 3.37
N GLY A 252 18.57 1.84 4.16
CA GLY A 252 18.70 2.54 5.43
C GLY A 252 18.94 4.04 5.27
N MET A 253 18.73 4.79 6.35
CA MET A 253 19.04 6.22 6.42
C MET A 253 20.55 6.48 6.32
N THR A 254 20.93 7.65 5.85
CA THR A 254 22.32 8.13 5.89
C THR A 254 22.60 8.77 7.26
N THR A 255 22.70 7.91 8.29
CA THR A 255 22.96 8.34 9.67
C THR A 255 24.44 8.70 9.88
N PRO A 256 24.76 9.54 10.89
CA PRO A 256 26.14 9.97 11.16
C PRO A 256 27.14 8.81 11.27
N ASP A 257 26.79 7.71 11.94
CA ASP A 257 27.66 6.55 12.11
C ASP A 257 28.07 5.90 10.78
N ARG A 258 27.24 5.98 9.74
CA ARG A 258 27.55 5.50 8.38
C ARG A 258 28.47 6.43 7.60
N LEU A 259 28.60 7.68 8.04
CA LEU A 259 29.48 8.67 7.41
C LEU A 259 30.91 8.63 7.94
N VAL A 260 31.19 7.90 9.03
CA VAL A 260 32.51 7.84 9.66
C VAL A 260 33.60 7.53 8.64
N GLY A 261 34.65 8.36 8.63
CA GLY A 261 35.77 8.26 7.71
C GLY A 261 35.98 9.53 6.89
N LYS A 262 36.85 9.43 5.89
CA LYS A 262 37.22 10.53 4.99
C LYS A 262 36.50 10.37 3.65
N TRP A 263 36.02 11.48 3.12
CA TRP A 263 35.30 11.57 1.86
C TRP A 263 35.97 12.64 1.00
N ALA A 264 36.62 12.22 -0.08
CA ALA A 264 37.33 13.09 -1.01
C ALA A 264 36.40 13.61 -2.09
N PHE A 265 36.49 14.89 -2.40
CA PHE A 265 35.67 15.51 -3.43
C PHE A 265 35.87 14.83 -4.78
N LYS A 266 34.75 14.59 -5.45
CA LYS A 266 34.70 13.94 -6.76
C LYS A 266 34.24 14.93 -7.83
N GLU A 267 33.08 15.55 -7.62
CA GLU A 267 32.46 16.44 -8.60
C GLU A 267 31.37 17.33 -7.96
N ALA A 268 31.05 18.45 -8.62
CA ALA A 268 29.91 19.29 -8.29
C ALA A 268 28.84 19.12 -9.38
N THR A 269 27.67 18.58 -9.03
CA THR A 269 26.71 18.07 -10.01
C THR A 269 25.64 19.08 -10.41
N SER A 270 25.39 20.11 -9.59
CA SER A 270 24.33 21.10 -9.86
C SER A 270 24.82 22.40 -10.49
N ILE A 271 26.13 22.56 -10.73
CA ILE A 271 26.73 23.84 -11.16
C ILE A 271 26.16 24.31 -12.50
N ASP A 272 26.04 23.43 -13.51
CA ASP A 272 25.50 23.81 -14.82
C ASP A 272 24.05 24.28 -14.71
N TYR A 273 23.25 23.61 -13.89
CA TYR A 273 21.87 24.02 -13.60
C TYR A 273 21.83 25.41 -12.94
N LEU A 274 22.67 25.66 -11.92
CA LEU A 274 22.73 26.96 -11.26
C LEU A 274 23.15 28.08 -12.24
N ARG A 275 24.08 27.78 -13.16
CA ARG A 275 24.55 28.72 -14.18
C ARG A 275 23.45 29.15 -15.14
N GLU A 276 22.47 28.28 -15.39
CA GLU A 276 21.32 28.58 -16.26
C GLU A 276 20.12 29.19 -15.50
N ASN A 277 20.13 29.17 -14.16
CA ASN A 277 18.99 29.55 -13.32
C ASN A 277 19.34 30.66 -12.32
N TYR A 278 19.73 31.84 -12.82
CA TYR A 278 19.92 33.06 -12.01
C TYR A 278 18.66 33.96 -12.06
N TRP A 279 17.52 33.46 -11.57
CA TRP A 279 16.18 34.01 -11.87
C TRP A 279 15.98 35.51 -11.68
N TYR A 280 16.73 36.16 -10.79
CA TYR A 280 16.56 37.58 -10.46
C TYR A 280 17.80 38.44 -10.73
N GLY A 281 18.92 37.83 -11.12
CA GLY A 281 20.19 38.53 -11.33
C GLY A 281 20.64 38.63 -12.78
N GLY A 282 21.88 39.08 -12.95
CA GLY A 282 22.59 39.13 -14.23
C GLY A 282 23.60 37.99 -14.41
N PRO A 283 24.24 37.90 -15.60
CA PRO A 283 25.26 36.88 -15.88
C PRO A 283 26.48 36.92 -14.94
N ASP A 284 26.72 38.05 -14.29
CA ASP A 284 27.74 38.26 -13.28
C ASP A 284 27.48 37.45 -11.98
N GLU A 285 26.22 37.09 -11.69
CA GLU A 285 25.86 36.30 -10.51
C GLU A 285 26.44 34.87 -10.51
N VAL A 286 26.89 34.38 -11.66
CA VAL A 286 27.35 33.00 -11.84
C VAL A 286 28.84 32.90 -12.11
N GLU A 287 29.58 34.02 -12.06
CA GLU A 287 31.03 34.06 -12.27
C GLU A 287 31.82 33.40 -11.11
N HIS A 288 31.22 33.34 -9.93
CA HIS A 288 31.83 32.84 -8.69
C HIS A 288 31.06 31.65 -8.10
N LEU A 289 30.38 30.86 -8.94
CA LEU A 289 29.77 29.60 -8.49
C LEU A 289 30.84 28.70 -7.84
N PRO A 290 30.50 27.93 -6.79
CA PRO A 290 31.47 27.20 -5.99
C PRO A 290 31.90 25.88 -6.67
N GLU A 291 32.54 25.98 -7.84
CA GLU A 291 32.92 24.85 -8.68
C GLU A 291 34.42 24.50 -8.63
N ASN A 292 35.27 25.37 -8.07
CA ASN A 292 36.71 25.18 -8.01
C ASN A 292 37.12 24.38 -6.76
N ASN A 293 36.84 23.08 -6.80
CA ASN A 293 37.20 22.13 -5.74
C ASN A 293 38.20 21.09 -6.25
N PHE A 294 39.08 20.62 -5.36
CA PHE A 294 40.15 19.69 -5.71
C PHE A 294 39.86 18.27 -5.21
N PRO A 295 40.34 17.21 -5.88
CA PRO A 295 40.24 15.84 -5.37
C PRO A 295 40.92 15.61 -4.00
N THR A 296 41.79 16.53 -3.57
CA THR A 296 42.41 16.53 -2.25
C THR A 296 41.52 17.15 -1.17
N ASP A 297 40.49 17.89 -1.56
CA ASP A 297 39.56 18.49 -0.62
C ASP A 297 38.64 17.40 -0.06
N MET A 298 38.55 17.31 1.27
CA MET A 298 37.84 16.23 1.94
C MET A 298 36.96 16.72 3.09
N LEU A 299 35.88 15.99 3.31
CA LEU A 299 35.10 16.00 4.55
C LEU A 299 35.47 14.76 5.36
N GLU A 300 35.85 14.93 6.63
CA GLU A 300 36.16 13.83 7.54
C GLU A 300 35.17 13.80 8.69
N PHE A 301 34.41 12.71 8.79
CA PHE A 301 33.49 12.47 9.90
C PHE A 301 34.17 11.59 10.94
N THR A 302 34.19 12.07 12.18
CA THR A 302 34.83 11.43 13.33
C THR A 302 33.83 11.29 14.48
N ASP A 303 34.23 10.62 15.56
CA ASP A 303 33.41 10.50 16.79
C ASP A 303 32.02 9.90 16.53
N GLY A 304 31.98 8.73 15.89
CA GLY A 304 30.72 8.10 15.47
C GLY A 304 29.95 8.90 14.41
N GLY A 305 30.64 9.83 13.73
CA GLY A 305 30.09 10.70 12.70
C GLY A 305 29.50 11.99 13.23
N MET A 306 29.54 12.21 14.55
CA MET A 306 28.99 13.39 15.21
C MET A 306 29.90 14.61 15.13
N LYS A 307 31.08 14.50 14.49
CA LYS A 307 32.00 15.61 14.26
C LYS A 307 32.49 15.64 12.83
N LEU A 308 32.36 16.79 12.19
CA LEU A 308 32.91 17.07 10.87
C LEU A 308 34.23 17.82 11.02
N LYS A 309 35.24 17.38 10.27
CA LYS A 309 36.47 18.13 10.00
C LYS A 309 36.59 18.40 8.52
N VAL A 310 36.98 19.63 8.17
CA VAL A 310 37.09 20.08 6.78
C VAL A 310 38.55 20.16 6.41
N HIS A 311 38.95 19.37 5.43
CA HIS A 311 40.30 19.36 4.86
C HIS A 311 40.21 19.87 3.43
N ALA A 312 39.87 21.13 3.24
CA ALA A 312 39.61 21.70 1.92
C ALA A 312 40.31 23.05 1.72
N THR A 313 40.68 23.31 0.48
CA THR A 313 41.27 24.58 0.02
C THR A 313 40.51 25.20 -1.14
N GLY A 314 39.69 24.43 -1.85
CA GLY A 314 38.76 24.92 -2.86
C GLY A 314 37.51 25.58 -2.28
N ASP A 315 36.55 25.87 -3.15
CA ASP A 315 35.38 26.70 -2.85
C ASP A 315 34.51 26.13 -1.70
N MET A 316 34.42 24.82 -1.53
CA MET A 316 33.65 24.22 -0.44
C MET A 316 34.18 24.62 0.95
N ALA A 317 35.46 24.98 1.06
CA ALA A 317 36.07 25.49 2.29
C ALA A 317 35.50 26.86 2.67
N MET A 318 34.87 27.58 1.73
CA MET A 318 34.20 28.85 2.01
C MET A 318 32.89 28.68 2.77
N TYR A 319 32.29 27.49 2.74
CA TYR A 319 31.04 27.16 3.44
C TYR A 319 31.28 26.26 4.66
N PHE A 320 31.85 25.08 4.46
CA PHE A 320 31.98 24.08 5.53
C PHE A 320 33.00 24.53 6.59
N ARG A 321 32.74 24.15 7.85
CA ARG A 321 33.65 24.36 8.98
C ARG A 321 33.74 23.10 9.82
N ASP A 322 34.83 22.99 10.58
CA ASP A 322 34.90 22.03 11.68
C ASP A 322 33.74 22.29 12.65
N CYS A 323 32.92 21.27 12.89
CA CYS A 323 31.69 21.42 13.66
C CYS A 323 31.17 20.08 14.21
N ASP A 324 30.16 20.18 15.07
CA ASP A 324 29.38 19.02 15.49
C ASP A 324 28.26 18.75 14.48
N VAL A 325 27.91 17.47 14.34
CA VAL A 325 26.93 16.95 13.37
C VAL A 325 25.82 16.26 14.12
N LYS A 326 24.57 16.58 13.80
CA LYS A 326 23.39 15.97 14.41
C LYS A 326 22.36 15.59 13.36
N PHE A 327 21.87 14.36 13.40
CA PHE A 327 20.74 13.95 12.57
C PHE A 327 19.45 14.67 12.99
N LEU A 328 18.71 15.19 12.01
CA LEU A 328 17.42 15.83 12.26
C LEU A 328 16.25 14.95 11.80
N ARG A 329 16.21 14.62 10.50
CA ARG A 329 15.09 13.93 9.85
C ARG A 329 15.48 13.45 8.46
N GLU A 330 14.65 12.62 7.85
CA GLU A 330 14.67 12.43 6.41
C GLU A 330 13.82 13.51 5.72
N GLN A 331 14.24 13.92 4.52
CA GLN A 331 13.51 14.87 3.69
C GLN A 331 13.62 14.48 2.23
N GLN A 332 12.52 14.64 1.49
CA GLN A 332 12.54 14.51 0.04
C GLN A 332 13.08 15.80 -0.60
N LEU A 333 14.09 15.65 -1.46
CA LEU A 333 14.75 16.74 -2.19
C LEU A 333 14.68 16.46 -3.70
N TYR A 334 14.36 17.48 -4.48
CA TYR A 334 14.31 17.37 -5.95
C TYR A 334 15.70 17.44 -6.57
N LEU A 335 15.95 16.62 -7.59
CA LEU A 335 17.12 16.68 -8.46
C LEU A 335 16.82 17.58 -9.68
N TYR A 336 16.75 18.90 -9.48
CA TYR A 336 16.42 19.85 -10.55
C TYR A 336 17.40 19.81 -11.73
N GLU A 337 18.67 19.57 -11.45
CA GLU A 337 19.73 19.37 -12.44
C GLU A 337 19.50 18.11 -13.33
N SER A 338 18.60 17.22 -12.91
CA SER A 338 18.27 15.97 -13.60
C SER A 338 16.87 15.98 -14.22
N ALA A 339 16.20 17.15 -14.31
CA ALA A 339 14.81 17.24 -14.75
C ALA A 339 14.56 16.85 -16.22
N GLY A 340 15.54 17.05 -17.11
CA GLY A 340 15.35 16.82 -18.55
C GLY A 340 14.09 17.50 -19.10
N ILE A 341 13.25 16.77 -19.83
CA ILE A 341 11.93 17.24 -20.35
C ILE A 341 10.79 16.97 -19.33
N GLY A 342 11.08 16.27 -18.22
CA GLY A 342 10.09 15.76 -17.27
C GLY A 342 10.08 16.48 -15.92
N ARG A 343 9.39 15.88 -14.96
CA ARG A 343 9.44 16.31 -13.56
C ARG A 343 10.82 15.92 -12.98
N PRO A 344 11.49 16.82 -12.23
CA PRO A 344 12.73 16.49 -11.53
C PRO A 344 12.59 15.22 -10.69
N PRO A 345 13.56 14.29 -10.74
CA PRO A 345 13.58 13.16 -9.83
C PRO A 345 13.51 13.60 -8.37
N LEU A 346 12.87 12.82 -7.51
CA LEU A 346 12.72 13.11 -6.10
C LEU A 346 13.47 12.05 -5.29
N VAL A 347 14.32 12.47 -4.36
CA VAL A 347 15.18 11.56 -3.60
C VAL A 347 15.07 11.82 -2.11
N THR A 348 15.15 10.78 -1.30
CA THR A 348 15.22 10.92 0.16
C THR A 348 16.66 11.15 0.59
N ALA A 349 16.89 12.23 1.33
CA ALA A 349 18.16 12.55 1.96
C ALA A 349 17.99 12.64 3.48
N SER A 350 19.04 12.30 4.22
CA SER A 350 19.11 12.55 5.65
C SER A 350 19.56 13.98 5.89
N MET A 351 18.68 14.79 6.47
CA MET A 351 18.99 16.16 6.86
C MET A 351 19.78 16.14 8.16
N LEU A 352 21.02 16.63 8.10
CA LEU A 352 21.88 16.80 9.26
C LEU A 352 22.01 18.29 9.59
N GLU A 353 22.01 18.61 10.87
CA GLU A 353 22.45 19.90 11.39
C GLU A 353 23.97 19.88 11.50
N LEU A 354 24.62 20.86 10.88
CA LEU A 354 26.01 21.20 11.15
C LEU A 354 25.98 22.38 12.12
N SER A 355 26.61 22.27 13.28
CA SER A 355 26.52 23.30 14.33
C SER A 355 27.15 24.63 13.93
N ARG A 356 27.98 24.63 12.87
CA ARG A 356 28.67 25.81 12.36
C ARG A 356 29.01 25.66 10.87
N ALA A 357 28.58 26.61 10.06
CA ALA A 357 29.02 26.83 8.68
C ALA A 357 29.04 28.34 8.38
N ASN A 358 29.77 28.76 7.34
CA ASN A 358 29.69 30.12 6.82
C ASN A 358 28.61 30.21 5.76
N VAL A 359 27.44 30.73 6.14
CA VAL A 359 26.28 30.74 5.24
C VAL A 359 26.44 31.68 4.06
N ASN A 360 27.35 32.64 4.14
CA ASN A 360 27.68 33.52 3.01
C ASN A 360 28.35 32.78 1.85
N PHE A 361 28.87 31.55 2.08
CA PHE A 361 29.58 30.76 1.08
C PHE A 361 30.65 31.60 0.36
N SER A 362 31.44 32.33 1.16
CA SER A 362 32.36 33.36 0.69
C SER A 362 33.71 33.29 1.40
N GLY A 363 34.79 33.61 0.67
CA GLY A 363 36.12 33.78 1.23
C GLY A 363 36.36 35.16 1.86
N THR A 364 35.47 36.13 1.64
CA THR A 364 35.62 37.53 2.07
C THR A 364 34.53 37.99 3.05
N HIS A 365 33.36 37.35 3.02
CA HIS A 365 32.25 37.61 3.92
C HIS A 365 31.98 36.39 4.81
N GLU A 366 31.85 36.62 6.12
CA GLU A 366 31.58 35.56 7.09
C GLU A 366 30.34 35.83 7.93
N LYS A 367 29.41 34.88 7.91
CA LYS A 367 28.29 34.77 8.84
C LYS A 367 28.19 33.33 9.31
N LEU A 368 28.62 33.07 10.54
CA LEU A 368 28.63 31.72 11.10
C LEU A 368 27.35 31.41 11.85
N ARG A 369 26.68 30.33 11.47
CA ARG A 369 25.55 29.77 12.21
C ARG A 369 25.42 28.26 12.01
N ALA A 370 24.54 27.64 12.78
CA ALA A 370 24.09 26.28 12.48
C ALA A 370 23.29 26.26 11.18
N VAL A 371 23.42 25.17 10.42
CA VAL A 371 22.79 24.99 9.11
C VAL A 371 22.23 23.58 8.96
N GLN A 372 21.24 23.41 8.08
CA GLN A 372 20.76 22.10 7.65
C GLN A 372 21.33 21.72 6.27
N VAL A 373 21.92 20.54 6.16
CA VAL A 373 22.52 20.03 4.93
C VAL A 373 22.00 18.61 4.67
N GLY A 374 21.64 18.32 3.43
CA GLY A 374 21.18 16.99 3.02
C GLY A 374 22.34 16.06 2.72
N PHE A 375 22.33 14.85 3.26
CA PHE A 375 23.32 13.81 2.99
C PHE A 375 22.63 12.56 2.45
N ARG A 376 23.17 12.00 1.37
CA ARG A 376 22.66 10.78 0.75
C ARG A 376 23.81 9.90 0.32
N LEU A 377 24.00 8.78 1.02
CA LEU A 377 24.95 7.75 0.61
C LEU A 377 24.38 6.97 -0.58
N PHE A 378 25.18 6.67 -1.60
CA PHE A 378 24.76 5.89 -2.76
C PHE A 378 24.85 4.39 -2.50
N ASP A 379 24.34 3.59 -3.45
CA ASP A 379 24.18 2.15 -3.28
C ASP A 379 25.51 1.40 -3.22
N ASP A 380 26.56 1.99 -3.79
CA ASP A 380 27.93 1.50 -3.70
C ASP A 380 28.51 1.63 -2.27
N ASN A 381 27.87 2.39 -1.38
CA ASN A 381 28.39 2.82 -0.07
C ASN A 381 29.76 3.53 -0.12
N GLU A 382 30.19 3.94 -1.31
CA GLU A 382 31.49 4.55 -1.59
C GLU A 382 31.33 5.96 -2.16
N THR A 383 30.13 6.34 -2.62
CA THR A 383 29.80 7.69 -3.09
C THR A 383 28.82 8.37 -2.13
N LEU A 384 29.19 9.54 -1.61
CA LEU A 384 28.36 10.39 -0.76
C LEU A 384 27.94 11.64 -1.52
N GLU A 385 26.63 11.87 -1.62
CA GLU A 385 26.08 13.15 -2.09
C GLU A 385 25.79 14.08 -0.91
N VAL A 386 26.25 15.31 -1.03
CA VAL A 386 26.02 16.41 -0.08
C VAL A 386 25.26 17.52 -0.79
N THR A 387 24.09 17.87 -0.28
CA THR A 387 23.20 18.89 -0.82
C THR A 387 23.15 20.09 0.12
N VAL A 388 23.72 21.21 -0.30
CA VAL A 388 23.72 22.49 0.41
C VAL A 388 22.57 23.35 -0.10
N LEU A 389 21.60 23.62 0.77
CA LEU A 389 20.42 24.44 0.50
C LEU A 389 20.22 25.55 1.53
N ASP A 390 20.87 25.44 2.70
CA ASP A 390 20.83 26.44 3.75
C ASP A 390 22.06 27.36 3.65
N TYR A 391 21.97 28.32 2.74
CA TYR A 391 23.01 29.32 2.52
C TYR A 391 22.40 30.66 2.08
N GLU A 392 23.15 31.74 2.30
CA GLU A 392 22.79 33.14 2.10
C GLU A 392 23.92 33.81 1.31
N PRO A 393 24.11 33.46 0.02
CA PRO A 393 25.35 33.74 -0.69
C PRO A 393 25.56 35.24 -0.90
N THR A 394 26.81 35.69 -0.89
CA THR A 394 27.17 37.09 -1.20
C THR A 394 28.00 37.25 -2.46
N ASP A 395 28.65 36.19 -2.91
CA ASP A 395 29.63 36.24 -3.99
C ASP A 395 29.06 35.68 -5.30
N PHE A 396 27.96 34.92 -5.23
CA PHE A 396 27.21 34.36 -6.36
C PHE A 396 25.71 34.34 -6.04
N LEU A 397 24.84 34.35 -7.05
CA LEU A 397 23.37 34.24 -6.89
C LEU A 397 22.77 35.11 -5.76
N TYR A 398 23.33 36.30 -5.52
CA TYR A 398 22.95 37.18 -4.42
C TYR A 398 21.54 37.76 -4.62
N ASP A 399 21.26 38.34 -5.78
CA ASP A 399 19.94 38.85 -6.15
C ASP A 399 18.93 37.71 -6.27
N THR A 400 19.37 36.55 -6.76
CA THR A 400 18.56 35.33 -6.76
C THR A 400 18.13 34.93 -5.34
N TYR A 401 19.07 34.88 -4.39
CA TYR A 401 18.79 34.65 -2.98
C TYR A 401 17.86 35.72 -2.39
N LYS A 402 18.13 37.00 -2.64
CA LYS A 402 17.31 38.11 -2.16
C LYS A 402 15.87 37.99 -2.64
N GLY A 403 15.67 37.70 -3.92
CA GLY A 403 14.36 37.46 -4.52
C GLY A 403 13.64 36.27 -3.86
N CYS A 404 14.30 35.12 -3.74
CA CYS A 404 13.69 33.95 -3.12
C CYS A 404 13.41 34.15 -1.62
N ALA A 405 14.29 34.81 -0.88
CA ALA A 405 14.14 35.06 0.56
C ALA A 405 12.96 35.98 0.89
N ASP A 406 12.59 36.90 -0.02
CA ASP A 406 11.41 37.76 0.15
C ASP A 406 10.09 36.97 0.04
N TYR A 407 10.10 35.77 -0.57
CA TYR A 407 8.93 34.89 -0.73
C TYR A 407 8.95 33.66 0.18
N ALA A 408 10.10 33.31 0.76
CA ALA A 408 10.24 32.14 1.61
C ALA A 408 9.38 32.25 2.88
N GLY A 409 8.60 31.21 3.14
CA GLY A 409 7.82 31.07 4.36
C GLY A 409 8.67 30.76 5.60
N GLU A 410 8.04 30.78 6.78
CA GLU A 410 8.70 30.38 8.03
C GLU A 410 9.13 28.91 7.94
N GLY A 411 10.43 28.65 8.09
CA GLY A 411 11.01 27.30 8.03
C GLY A 411 11.37 26.80 6.63
N GLU A 412 11.17 27.60 5.58
CA GLU A 412 11.62 27.31 4.22
C GLU A 412 13.06 27.80 3.99
N PHE A 413 13.77 27.16 3.05
CA PHE A 413 15.10 27.58 2.64
C PHE A 413 14.98 28.39 1.35
N PRO A 414 15.45 29.66 1.31
CA PRO A 414 15.38 30.47 0.09
C PRO A 414 16.04 29.83 -1.13
N MET A 415 17.04 28.97 -0.92
CA MET A 415 17.79 28.33 -2.00
C MET A 415 17.37 26.88 -2.27
N ASP A 416 16.13 26.49 -1.95
CA ASP A 416 15.62 25.15 -2.22
C ASP A 416 15.56 24.80 -3.73
N PHE A 417 15.32 25.77 -4.60
CA PHE A 417 15.41 25.59 -6.06
C PHE A 417 16.82 25.75 -6.63
N HIS A 418 17.78 26.21 -5.81
CA HIS A 418 19.16 26.52 -6.20
C HIS A 418 20.15 25.79 -5.30
N MET A 419 19.96 24.48 -5.11
CA MET A 419 20.82 23.70 -4.23
C MET A 419 22.20 23.48 -4.85
N VAL A 420 23.27 23.65 -4.07
CA VAL A 420 24.63 23.25 -4.47
C VAL A 420 24.82 21.79 -4.09
N ARG A 421 25.19 20.95 -5.06
CA ARG A 421 25.42 19.51 -4.83
C ARG A 421 26.84 19.09 -5.16
N TYR A 422 27.39 18.32 -4.25
CA TYR A 422 28.70 17.72 -4.36
C TYR A 422 28.62 16.22 -4.18
N HIS A 423 29.38 15.48 -4.97
CA HIS A 423 29.66 14.08 -4.72
C HIS A 423 31.08 13.94 -4.16
N PHE A 424 31.22 13.02 -3.21
CA PHE A 424 32.49 12.64 -2.62
C PHE A 424 32.67 11.13 -2.71
N THR A 425 33.91 10.67 -2.80
CA THR A 425 34.30 9.27 -2.77
C THR A 425 34.96 8.92 -1.44
N LYS A 426 34.59 7.79 -0.86
CA LYS A 426 35.19 7.29 0.37
C LYS A 426 36.68 7.01 0.19
N VAL A 427 37.49 7.50 1.12
CA VAL A 427 38.94 7.23 1.14
C VAL A 427 39.19 5.95 1.95
N LYS A 428 39.88 4.99 1.33
CA LYS A 428 40.17 3.67 1.91
C LYS A 428 41.38 3.67 2.83
#